data_AF-A0A2H3FUQ8-F1
#
_entry.id   AF-A0A2H3FUQ8-F1
#
_cell.length_a   1.000
_cell.length_b   1.000
_cell.length_c   1.000
_cell.angle_alpha   90.00
_cell.angle_beta   90.00
_cell.angle_gamma   90.00
#
_symmetry.space_group_name_H-M   'P 1'
#
loop_
_entity.id
_entity.type
_entity.pdbx_description
1 polymer ?
#
loop_
_entity_poly.entity_id
_entity_poly.type
_entity_poly.pdbx_seq_one_letter_code
_entity_poly.pdbx_strand_id
1 'polypeptide(L)'
;METLYSAISYANKYHYEAYGVRYLYIDGISEAVGFVPEYFVQSMVWDPQLFSLPPAAFEGCATREIFIRTDFLPERPLERRDLPTFRNSSDITRCCEFAFNKLVRDNSANSNFPSLTKWSATELDRREISSVYLFNSHLRDIRIPTPLRGFLGILTVGVHLNVYSKDTGEYRIWVARRASGPEYSYPGMLDQIVAGGMDPEDRDHELLVPLRTLIREAREEVGLEIDERTRAVFVPGTETRPRREIGKAVRISHITFFDKKDPRTGELNEHQLEPGVRIIYDLELTSEYYPQPNEPSIDSIMAMDVSQVKESLSQEGEWKPNCGLVMLEFLVRHQLVNMNNDRHYDRIMEGLRPHIPFQFANCWRDRISG
;
A
#
# COMPACT_ATOMS: atom_id res chain seq x y z
N MET A 1 30.77 -2.06 0.94
CA MET A 1 29.49 -1.79 1.64
C MET A 1 29.33 -2.84 2.72
N GLU A 2 29.15 -2.44 3.98
CA GLU A 2 29.09 -3.40 5.09
C GLU A 2 27.70 -4.05 5.26
N THR A 3 26.63 -3.35 4.88
CA THR A 3 25.25 -3.83 5.03
C THR A 3 24.26 -2.96 4.24
N LEU A 4 23.15 -3.55 3.83
CA LEU A 4 21.96 -2.90 3.27
C LEU A 4 20.80 -2.80 4.27
N TYR A 5 21.04 -3.09 5.54
CA TYR A 5 20.03 -2.99 6.59
C TYR A 5 19.43 -1.57 6.73
N SER A 6 20.12 -0.53 6.26
CA SER A 6 19.59 0.84 6.22
C SER A 6 18.25 0.92 5.48
N ALA A 7 18.06 0.16 4.40
CA ALA A 7 16.80 0.10 3.67
C ALA A 7 15.65 -0.46 4.54
N ILE A 8 15.94 -1.43 5.42
CA ILE A 8 14.98 -1.96 6.39
C ILE A 8 14.58 -0.88 7.40
N SER A 9 15.56 -0.25 8.04
CA SER A 9 15.30 0.77 9.06
C SER A 9 14.61 2.01 8.48
N TYR A 10 14.87 2.31 7.22
CA TYR A 10 14.24 3.44 6.53
C TYR A 10 12.77 3.18 6.20
N ALA A 11 12.36 1.93 5.94
CA ALA A 11 10.97 1.62 5.58
C ALA A 11 10.11 1.13 6.75
N ASN A 12 10.73 0.57 7.80
CA ASN A 12 10.05 0.10 9.00
C ASN A 12 10.24 1.07 10.16
N LYS A 13 9.86 2.33 9.94
CA LYS A 13 10.02 3.42 10.92
C LYS A 13 9.07 3.33 12.12
N TYR A 14 8.04 2.49 12.07
CA TYR A 14 6.98 2.48 13.09
C TYR A 14 6.77 1.13 13.77
N HIS A 15 6.79 1.14 15.10
CA HIS A 15 6.51 -0.02 15.96
C HIS A 15 5.25 0.23 16.78
N TYR A 16 4.09 -0.20 16.27
CA TYR A 16 2.78 0.08 16.88
C TYR A 16 2.65 -0.39 18.35
N GLU A 17 3.43 -1.38 18.79
CA GLU A 17 3.45 -1.87 20.18
C GLU A 17 4.18 -0.92 21.13
N ALA A 18 5.16 -0.16 20.62
CA ALA A 18 5.98 0.76 21.41
C ALA A 18 5.38 2.17 21.49
N TYR A 19 4.54 2.55 20.53
CA TYR A 19 3.93 3.87 20.43
C TYR A 19 2.45 3.79 20.83
N GLY A 20 2.03 4.62 21.78
CA GLY A 20 0.64 4.64 22.28
C GLY A 20 -0.39 5.04 21.21
N VAL A 21 -0.73 4.10 20.34
CA VAL A 21 -1.80 4.19 19.33
C VAL A 21 -3.13 3.74 19.91
N ARG A 22 -4.21 4.19 19.28
CA ARG A 22 -5.54 3.61 19.47
C ARG A 22 -5.87 2.64 18.35
N TYR A 23 -6.43 1.50 18.72
CA TYR A 23 -6.92 0.49 17.79
C TYR A 23 -8.29 0.92 17.30
N LEU A 24 -8.46 1.03 15.98
CA LEU A 24 -9.73 1.34 15.36
C LEU A 24 -10.47 0.04 15.03
N TYR A 25 -11.70 -0.09 15.52
CA TYR A 25 -12.58 -1.23 15.28
C TYR A 25 -13.89 -0.77 14.65
N ILE A 26 -14.60 -1.70 14.01
CA ILE A 26 -16.01 -1.57 13.68
C ILE A 26 -16.80 -2.28 14.77
N ASP A 27 -17.87 -1.66 15.27
CA ASP A 27 -18.70 -2.26 16.31
C ASP A 27 -19.27 -3.62 15.84
N GLY A 28 -19.10 -4.64 16.67
CA GLY A 28 -19.44 -6.04 16.36
C GLY A 28 -18.38 -6.82 15.55
N ILE A 29 -17.24 -6.22 15.19
CA ILE A 29 -16.18 -6.86 14.41
C ILE A 29 -14.89 -6.97 15.23
N SER A 30 -14.36 -8.18 15.37
CA SER A 30 -13.22 -8.48 16.25
C SER A 30 -11.84 -8.24 15.63
N GLU A 31 -11.76 -7.81 14.37
CA GLU A 31 -10.50 -7.46 13.71
C GLU A 31 -10.28 -5.95 13.70
N ALA A 32 -9.03 -5.53 13.97
CA ALA A 32 -8.66 -4.12 13.90
C ALA A 32 -8.66 -3.65 12.45
N VAL A 33 -9.25 -2.49 12.23
CA VAL A 33 -9.38 -1.82 10.93
C VAL A 33 -8.20 -0.89 10.69
N GLY A 34 -7.61 -0.34 11.76
CA GLY A 34 -6.47 0.56 11.68
C GLY A 34 -5.87 0.91 13.03
N PHE A 35 -4.80 1.70 13.00
CA PHE A 35 -4.02 2.15 14.14
C PHE A 35 -3.91 3.67 14.10
N VAL A 36 -4.53 4.34 15.07
CA VAL A 36 -4.67 5.79 15.06
C VAL A 36 -3.69 6.41 16.05
N PRO A 37 -2.76 7.27 15.61
CA PRO A 37 -1.86 7.98 16.51
C PRO A 37 -2.62 8.92 17.46
N GLU A 38 -2.18 9.01 18.73
CA GLU A 38 -2.86 9.84 19.74
C GLU A 38 -2.92 11.33 19.34
N TYR A 39 -1.91 11.86 18.66
CA TYR A 39 -1.92 13.25 18.19
C TYR A 39 -3.09 13.52 17.22
N PHE A 40 -3.43 12.54 16.38
CA PHE A 40 -4.56 12.61 15.46
C PHE A 40 -5.87 12.54 16.24
N VAL A 41 -5.98 11.60 17.18
CA VAL A 41 -7.17 11.46 18.04
C VAL A 41 -7.49 12.76 18.78
N GLN A 42 -6.48 13.39 19.39
CA GLN A 42 -6.63 14.62 20.18
C GLN A 42 -6.95 15.86 19.35
N SER A 43 -6.50 15.89 18.09
CA SER A 43 -6.66 17.05 17.20
C SER A 43 -7.97 17.02 16.40
N MET A 44 -8.65 15.87 16.35
CA MET A 44 -9.82 15.65 15.51
C MET A 44 -11.12 15.81 16.32
N VAL A 45 -12.14 16.36 15.67
CA VAL A 45 -13.54 16.31 16.13
C VAL A 45 -14.12 14.96 15.75
N TRP A 46 -14.50 14.17 16.76
CA TRP A 46 -15.14 12.87 16.60
C TRP A 46 -16.62 12.98 16.95
N ASP A 47 -17.51 12.73 15.98
CA ASP A 47 -18.95 12.74 16.24
C ASP A 47 -19.34 11.54 17.13
N PRO A 48 -19.87 11.75 18.35
CA PRO A 48 -20.20 10.67 19.27
C PRO A 48 -21.38 9.79 18.80
N GLN A 49 -22.15 10.23 17.80
CA GLN A 49 -23.17 9.39 17.16
C GLN A 49 -22.56 8.38 16.18
N LEU A 50 -21.33 8.63 15.71
CA LEU A 50 -20.65 7.80 14.71
C LEU A 50 -19.47 7.04 15.28
N PHE A 51 -18.83 7.57 16.32
CA PHE A 51 -17.66 7.00 16.94
C PHE A 51 -17.82 6.88 18.46
N SER A 52 -17.35 5.78 19.03
CA SER A 52 -17.14 5.64 20.46
C SER A 52 -15.65 5.72 20.76
N LEU A 53 -15.26 6.68 21.59
CA LEU A 53 -13.88 6.87 22.03
C LEU A 53 -13.85 6.70 23.56
N PRO A 54 -13.73 5.47 24.07
CA PRO A 54 -13.48 5.26 25.49
C PRO A 54 -12.28 6.11 25.95
N PRO A 55 -12.33 6.72 27.14
CA PRO A 55 -11.17 7.41 27.68
C PRO A 55 -9.95 6.48 27.69
N ALA A 56 -8.75 7.04 27.55
CA ALA A 56 -7.53 6.25 27.73
C ALA A 56 -7.63 5.61 29.11
N ALA A 57 -7.80 4.30 29.15
CA ALA A 57 -7.99 3.63 30.41
C ALA A 57 -6.72 3.79 31.26
N PHE A 58 -6.92 3.86 32.58
CA PHE A 58 -5.89 4.07 33.59
C PHE A 58 -4.69 3.13 33.41
N GLU A 59 -3.59 3.41 34.11
CA GLU A 59 -2.41 2.52 34.15
C GLU A 59 -2.83 1.06 34.35
N GLY A 60 -2.52 0.22 33.35
CA GLY A 60 -2.81 -1.21 33.36
C GLY A 60 -3.87 -1.70 32.35
N CYS A 61 -4.55 -0.82 31.61
CA CYS A 61 -5.46 -1.26 30.55
C CYS A 61 -4.72 -1.43 29.20
N ALA A 62 -4.80 -2.63 28.63
CA ALA A 62 -3.93 -3.07 27.55
C ALA A 62 -4.28 -2.54 26.15
N THR A 63 -5.50 -2.01 25.92
CA THR A 63 -5.90 -1.48 24.60
C THR A 63 -6.64 -0.15 24.72
N ARG A 64 -6.15 0.88 24.01
CA ARG A 64 -6.88 2.12 23.77
C ARG A 64 -7.65 1.94 22.47
N GLU A 65 -8.96 2.10 22.49
CA GLU A 65 -9.82 1.69 21.37
C GLU A 65 -10.62 2.88 20.83
N ILE A 66 -11.00 2.80 19.56
CA ILE A 66 -11.96 3.65 18.88
C ILE A 66 -12.91 2.71 18.14
N PHE A 67 -14.21 2.87 18.30
CA PHE A 67 -15.20 2.07 17.57
C PHE A 67 -15.96 2.94 16.59
N ILE A 68 -16.05 2.49 15.34
CA ILE A 68 -17.03 2.99 14.37
C ILE A 68 -18.36 2.33 14.74
N ARG A 69 -19.34 3.16 15.14
CA ARG A 69 -20.68 2.69 15.47
C ARG A 69 -21.38 2.20 14.20
N THR A 70 -22.20 1.17 14.35
CA THR A 70 -22.98 0.61 13.23
C THR A 70 -24.49 0.71 13.45
N ASP A 71 -24.91 1.30 14.56
CA ASP A 71 -26.30 1.33 15.06
C ASP A 71 -27.11 2.58 14.67
N PHE A 72 -26.51 3.53 13.94
CA PHE A 72 -27.14 4.84 13.66
C PHE A 72 -27.96 4.92 12.37
N LEU A 73 -27.75 4.01 11.40
CA LEU A 73 -28.63 3.95 10.22
C LEU A 73 -29.94 3.25 10.59
N PRO A 74 -31.11 3.71 10.10
CA PRO A 74 -32.38 3.04 10.38
C PRO A 74 -32.35 1.61 9.84
N GLU A 75 -32.85 0.66 10.62
CA GLU A 75 -33.02 -0.72 10.16
C GLU A 75 -33.97 -0.72 8.95
N ARG A 76 -33.59 -1.41 7.86
CA ARG A 76 -34.55 -1.66 6.78
C ARG A 76 -35.66 -2.54 7.36
N PRO A 77 -36.96 -2.21 7.14
CA PRO A 77 -38.03 -3.08 7.58
C PRO A 77 -37.88 -4.43 6.87
N LEU A 78 -37.61 -5.49 7.64
CA LEU A 78 -37.65 -6.87 7.17
C LEU A 78 -39.09 -7.19 6.77
N GLU A 79 -39.30 -7.69 5.55
CA GLU A 79 -40.60 -8.25 5.12
C GLU A 79 -40.97 -9.54 5.89
N ARG A 80 -40.14 -10.01 6.83
CA ARG A 80 -40.41 -11.18 7.69
C ARG A 80 -40.06 -10.88 9.15
N ARG A 81 -41.08 -10.90 10.01
CA ARG A 81 -41.03 -10.47 11.43
C ARG A 81 -40.41 -11.46 12.43
N ASP A 82 -39.94 -12.63 11.98
CA ASP A 82 -39.67 -13.76 12.91
C ASP A 82 -38.19 -14.17 13.03
N LEU A 83 -37.24 -13.33 12.61
CA LEU A 83 -35.80 -13.60 12.81
C LEU A 83 -35.15 -12.45 13.59
N PRO A 84 -34.19 -12.74 14.49
CA PRO A 84 -33.41 -11.70 15.16
C PRO A 84 -32.82 -10.72 14.14
N THR A 85 -32.98 -9.43 14.39
CA THR A 85 -32.56 -8.32 13.52
C THR A 85 -31.04 -8.19 13.52
N PHE A 86 -30.37 -8.99 12.70
CA PHE A 86 -28.96 -8.79 12.40
C PHE A 86 -28.82 -7.71 11.31
N ARG A 87 -28.00 -6.68 11.55
CA ARG A 87 -27.57 -5.78 10.48
C ARG A 87 -26.81 -6.60 9.45
N ASN A 88 -27.21 -6.50 8.19
CA ASN A 88 -26.47 -7.11 7.10
C ASN A 88 -25.18 -6.32 6.82
N SER A 89 -24.24 -6.93 6.09
CA SER A 89 -22.97 -6.31 5.74
C SER A 89 -23.12 -4.99 4.98
N SER A 90 -24.15 -4.85 4.14
CA SER A 90 -24.37 -3.62 3.37
C SER A 90 -24.68 -2.40 4.26
N ASP A 91 -25.37 -2.61 5.38
CA ASP A 91 -25.67 -1.53 6.32
C ASP A 91 -24.44 -1.15 7.14
N ILE A 92 -23.60 -2.13 7.52
CA ILE A 92 -22.30 -1.88 8.16
C ILE A 92 -21.40 -1.08 7.23
N THR A 93 -21.26 -1.49 5.96
CA THR A 93 -20.47 -0.79 4.96
C THR A 93 -20.90 0.66 4.81
N ARG A 94 -22.21 0.92 4.71
CA ARG A 94 -22.75 2.30 4.65
C ARG A 94 -22.47 3.09 5.91
N CYS A 95 -22.59 2.49 7.09
CA CYS A 95 -22.21 3.15 8.34
C CYS A 95 -20.75 3.59 8.32
N CYS A 96 -19.83 2.69 7.96
CA CYS A 96 -18.40 3.00 7.89
C CYS A 96 -18.10 4.12 6.89
N GLU A 97 -18.61 4.01 5.66
CA GLU A 97 -18.40 5.03 4.63
C GLU A 97 -18.95 6.39 5.05
N PHE A 98 -20.15 6.42 5.65
CA PHE A 98 -20.74 7.66 6.18
C PHE A 98 -19.86 8.26 7.30
N ALA A 99 -19.43 7.42 8.24
CA ALA A 99 -18.60 7.84 9.37
C ALA A 99 -17.26 8.43 8.88
N PHE A 100 -16.58 7.77 7.94
CA PHE A 100 -15.33 8.29 7.36
C PHE A 100 -15.52 9.60 6.61
N ASN A 101 -16.55 9.68 5.75
CA ASN A 101 -16.83 10.91 5.01
C ASN A 101 -17.17 12.07 5.93
N LYS A 102 -17.95 11.83 6.99
CA LYS A 102 -18.29 12.84 7.98
C LYS A 102 -17.07 13.24 8.81
N LEU A 103 -16.19 12.31 9.18
CA LEU A 103 -14.94 12.63 9.86
C LEU A 103 -14.07 13.60 9.04
N VAL A 104 -13.98 13.42 7.71
CA VAL A 104 -13.29 14.40 6.85
C VAL A 104 -14.00 15.76 6.86
N ARG A 105 -15.32 15.79 6.70
CA ARG A 105 -16.10 17.04 6.62
C ARG A 105 -15.98 17.86 7.91
N ASP A 106 -16.17 17.21 9.05
CA ASP A 106 -16.13 17.83 10.38
C ASP A 106 -14.73 18.39 10.71
N ASN A 107 -13.69 17.90 10.03
CA ASN A 107 -12.29 18.29 10.24
C ASN A 107 -11.65 18.99 9.03
N SER A 108 -12.45 19.35 8.02
CA SER A 108 -11.94 19.95 6.78
C SER A 108 -11.30 21.34 6.97
N ALA A 109 -11.64 22.05 8.05
CA ALA A 109 -11.05 23.33 8.41
C ALA A 109 -9.81 23.21 9.33
N ASN A 110 -9.39 21.99 9.68
CA ASN A 110 -8.25 21.77 10.56
C ASN A 110 -6.93 21.92 9.78
N SER A 111 -6.20 23.01 10.03
CA SER A 111 -4.94 23.32 9.36
C SER A 111 -3.82 22.30 9.61
N ASN A 112 -3.94 21.46 10.64
CA ASN A 112 -2.98 20.39 10.92
C ASN A 112 -3.06 19.25 9.91
N PHE A 113 -4.15 19.15 9.13
CA PHE A 113 -4.41 18.06 8.19
C PHE A 113 -4.81 18.61 6.81
N PRO A 114 -3.90 19.31 6.10
CA PRO A 114 -4.22 19.99 4.84
C PRO A 114 -4.70 19.05 3.73
N SER A 115 -4.34 17.76 3.78
CA SER A 115 -4.86 16.75 2.85
C SER A 115 -6.36 16.48 3.01
N LEU A 116 -6.93 16.61 4.22
CA LEU A 116 -8.38 16.52 4.45
C LEU A 116 -9.11 17.72 3.85
N THR A 117 -8.56 18.92 4.02
CA THR A 117 -9.07 20.16 3.40
C THR A 117 -9.09 20.04 1.88
N LYS A 118 -7.95 19.67 1.29
CA LYS A 118 -7.81 19.50 -0.18
C LYS A 118 -8.83 18.49 -0.72
N TRP A 119 -8.95 17.34 -0.09
CA TRP A 119 -9.90 16.30 -0.51
C TRP A 119 -11.36 16.77 -0.38
N SER A 120 -11.71 17.45 0.72
CA SER A 120 -13.06 17.98 0.93
C SER A 120 -13.42 19.07 -0.08
N ALA A 121 -12.45 19.84 -0.56
CA ALA A 121 -12.63 20.86 -1.59
C ALA A 121 -12.65 20.30 -3.03
N THR A 122 -12.22 19.05 -3.22
CA THR A 122 -12.19 18.39 -4.54
C THR A 122 -13.61 17.99 -4.99
N GLU A 123 -13.89 18.16 -6.28
CA GLU A 123 -15.15 17.72 -6.92
C GLU A 123 -15.42 16.24 -6.66
N LEU A 124 -16.69 15.87 -6.46
CA LEU A 124 -17.08 14.53 -5.97
C LEU A 124 -16.56 13.38 -6.84
N ASP A 125 -16.58 13.56 -8.16
CA ASP A 125 -16.11 12.59 -9.17
C ASP A 125 -14.59 12.48 -9.25
N ARG A 126 -13.86 13.46 -8.71
CA ARG A 126 -12.39 13.49 -8.66
C ARG A 126 -11.82 13.11 -7.31
N ARG A 127 -12.66 12.81 -6.32
CA ARG A 127 -12.21 12.42 -4.98
C ARG A 127 -11.60 11.03 -5.01
N GLU A 128 -10.35 10.95 -4.58
CA GLU A 128 -9.67 9.68 -4.41
C GLU A 128 -10.25 8.89 -3.23
N ILE A 129 -10.57 7.64 -3.48
CA ILE A 129 -11.14 6.73 -2.49
C ILE A 129 -10.31 5.45 -2.48
N SER A 130 -9.96 4.96 -1.29
CA SER A 130 -9.22 3.73 -1.08
C SER A 130 -10.13 2.62 -0.52
N SER A 131 -9.71 1.37 -0.68
CA SER A 131 -10.33 0.22 0.00
C SER A 131 -9.88 0.10 1.45
N VAL A 132 -10.74 -0.44 2.31
CA VAL A 132 -10.37 -0.99 3.62
C VAL A 132 -10.26 -2.51 3.53
N TYR A 133 -9.10 -3.05 3.90
CA TYR A 133 -8.79 -4.47 3.72
C TYR A 133 -9.04 -5.26 5.00
N LEU A 134 -10.15 -5.98 5.04
CA LEU A 134 -10.56 -6.85 6.15
C LEU A 134 -10.54 -8.33 5.76
N PHE A 135 -10.22 -9.19 6.72
CA PHE A 135 -10.26 -10.63 6.51
C PHE A 135 -11.69 -11.10 6.21
N ASN A 136 -12.68 -10.54 6.92
CA ASN A 136 -14.10 -10.77 6.65
C ASN A 136 -14.46 -10.33 5.22
N SER A 137 -14.78 -11.31 4.35
CA SER A 137 -15.01 -11.05 2.92
C SER A 137 -16.22 -10.17 2.66
N HIS A 138 -17.25 -10.23 3.51
CA HIS A 138 -18.48 -9.46 3.36
C HIS A 138 -18.32 -7.96 3.66
N LEU A 139 -17.21 -7.54 4.28
CA LEU A 139 -16.93 -6.15 4.62
C LEU A 139 -15.84 -5.52 3.75
N ARG A 140 -15.37 -6.21 2.72
CA ARG A 140 -14.29 -5.71 1.87
C ARG A 140 -14.73 -4.57 0.95
N ASP A 141 -16.02 -4.28 0.85
CA ASP A 141 -16.54 -3.18 0.04
C ASP A 141 -16.45 -1.82 0.76
N ILE A 142 -15.99 -1.80 2.02
CA ILE A 142 -15.79 -0.55 2.76
C ILE A 142 -14.77 0.32 2.05
N ARG A 143 -15.21 1.52 1.70
CA ARG A 143 -14.40 2.57 1.10
C ARG A 143 -14.07 3.67 2.11
N ILE A 144 -12.91 4.28 1.93
CA ILE A 144 -12.42 5.37 2.78
C ILE A 144 -11.83 6.50 1.92
N PRO A 145 -12.07 7.78 2.24
CA PRO A 145 -11.32 8.90 1.67
C PRO A 145 -9.81 8.63 1.77
N THR A 146 -9.09 8.62 0.63
CA THR A 146 -7.66 8.30 0.59
C THR A 146 -6.80 9.03 1.63
N PRO A 147 -6.98 10.34 1.94
CA PRO A 147 -6.13 11.00 2.94
C PRO A 147 -6.34 10.49 4.37
N LEU A 148 -7.52 9.94 4.73
CA LEU A 148 -7.73 9.35 6.06
C LEU A 148 -6.99 8.04 6.25
N ARG A 149 -6.70 7.30 5.17
CA ARG A 149 -6.03 6.00 5.21
C ARG A 149 -4.76 6.04 6.05
N GLY A 150 -3.94 7.07 5.83
CA GLY A 150 -2.68 7.24 6.52
C GLY A 150 -2.82 7.67 7.98
N PHE A 151 -3.77 8.56 8.29
CA PHE A 151 -3.98 9.01 9.66
C PHE A 151 -4.67 7.98 10.55
N LEU A 152 -5.50 7.11 9.95
CA LEU A 152 -6.13 6.01 10.65
C LEU A 152 -5.28 4.73 10.64
N GLY A 153 -4.09 4.77 10.02
CA GLY A 153 -3.18 3.62 9.92
C GLY A 153 -3.87 2.39 9.31
N ILE A 154 -4.66 2.59 8.25
CA ILE A 154 -5.34 1.51 7.53
C ILE A 154 -4.31 0.74 6.71
N LEU A 155 -4.45 -0.59 6.67
CA LEU A 155 -3.62 -1.46 5.84
C LEU A 155 -3.65 -1.01 4.37
N THR A 156 -2.48 -0.97 3.73
CA THR A 156 -2.35 -0.74 2.30
C THR A 156 -1.93 -2.01 1.59
N VAL A 157 -2.47 -2.25 0.39
CA VAL A 157 -2.07 -3.37 -0.47
C VAL A 157 -1.73 -2.80 -1.83
N GLY A 158 -0.63 -3.24 -2.41
CA GLY A 158 -0.18 -2.80 -3.72
C GLY A 158 0.69 -3.84 -4.41
N VAL A 159 1.03 -3.57 -5.65
CA VAL A 159 1.88 -4.42 -6.49
C VAL A 159 3.13 -3.67 -6.93
N HIS A 160 4.21 -4.41 -7.16
CA HIS A 160 5.44 -3.90 -7.77
C HIS A 160 5.94 -4.90 -8.80
N LEU A 161 6.48 -4.41 -9.92
CA LEU A 161 7.14 -5.21 -10.95
C LEU A 161 8.64 -4.91 -10.99
N ASN A 162 9.47 -5.89 -10.69
CA ASN A 162 10.89 -5.83 -11.05
C ASN A 162 11.03 -6.23 -12.51
N VAL A 163 11.60 -5.35 -13.32
CA VAL A 163 11.96 -5.66 -14.72
C VAL A 163 13.46 -5.77 -14.83
N TYR A 164 13.95 -6.88 -15.35
CA TYR A 164 15.38 -7.13 -15.48
C TYR A 164 15.72 -8.06 -16.64
N SER A 165 16.99 -8.09 -17.00
CA SER A 165 17.55 -9.02 -17.99
C SER A 165 18.83 -9.57 -17.38
N LYS A 166 19.11 -10.83 -17.68
CA LYS A 166 20.29 -11.52 -17.17
C LYS A 166 21.06 -12.13 -18.34
N ASP A 167 22.22 -11.57 -18.64
CA ASP A 167 23.11 -12.10 -19.68
C ASP A 167 24.41 -12.58 -19.04
N THR A 168 24.77 -13.84 -19.24
CA THR A 168 25.98 -14.47 -18.65
C THR A 168 26.15 -14.29 -17.13
N GLY A 169 25.06 -14.03 -16.39
CA GLY A 169 25.07 -13.80 -14.95
C GLY A 169 25.07 -12.31 -14.54
N GLU A 170 25.27 -11.40 -15.49
CA GLU A 170 25.20 -9.96 -15.28
C GLU A 170 23.75 -9.49 -15.34
N TYR A 171 23.33 -8.76 -14.31
CA TYR A 171 21.99 -8.19 -14.23
C TYR A 171 21.98 -6.78 -14.79
N ARG A 172 20.94 -6.49 -15.57
CA ARG A 172 20.48 -5.14 -15.86
C ARG A 172 19.08 -5.00 -15.31
N ILE A 173 18.88 -4.08 -14.38
CA ILE A 173 17.62 -3.89 -13.64
C ILE A 173 17.06 -2.52 -14.01
N TRP A 174 15.82 -2.46 -14.49
CA TRP A 174 15.17 -1.21 -14.83
C TRP A 174 14.51 -0.59 -13.60
N VAL A 175 14.81 0.68 -13.38
CA VAL A 175 14.38 1.46 -12.22
C VAL A 175 13.84 2.80 -12.71
N ALA A 176 12.70 3.23 -12.15
CA ALA A 176 12.12 4.53 -12.43
C ALA A 176 12.61 5.56 -11.43
N ARG A 177 12.75 6.81 -11.87
CA ARG A 177 12.89 7.98 -11.02
C ARG A 177 11.57 8.73 -11.02
N ARG A 178 11.02 8.95 -9.82
CA ARG A 178 9.76 9.66 -9.63
C ARG A 178 9.92 11.13 -10.02
N ALA A 179 8.86 11.72 -10.57
CA ALA A 179 8.81 13.13 -10.90
C ALA A 179 9.16 14.01 -9.69
N SER A 180 9.83 15.14 -9.99
CA SER A 180 10.16 16.14 -8.97
C SER A 180 9.02 17.15 -8.87
N GLY A 181 8.67 17.56 -7.65
CA GLY A 181 7.66 18.59 -7.41
C GLY A 181 6.86 18.36 -6.11
N PRO A 182 6.29 19.42 -5.52
CA PRO A 182 5.50 19.32 -4.29
C PRO A 182 4.19 18.54 -4.45
N GLU A 183 3.70 18.34 -5.67
CA GLU A 183 2.50 17.59 -6.00
C GLU A 183 2.70 16.07 -5.97
N TYR A 184 3.95 15.60 -6.07
CA TYR A 184 4.28 14.18 -6.10
C TYR A 184 4.73 13.69 -4.72
N SER A 185 4.29 12.49 -4.35
CA SER A 185 4.84 11.83 -3.17
C SER A 185 6.25 11.31 -3.46
N TYR A 186 7.16 11.47 -2.50
CA TYR A 186 8.56 11.04 -2.61
C TYR A 186 9.25 11.53 -3.90
N PRO A 187 9.26 12.86 -4.14
CA PRO A 187 9.74 13.42 -5.41
C PRO A 187 11.22 13.11 -5.64
N GLY A 188 11.57 12.72 -6.87
CA GLY A 188 12.95 12.43 -7.26
C GLY A 188 13.52 11.10 -6.77
N MET A 189 12.82 10.36 -5.90
CA MET A 189 13.26 9.05 -5.41
C MET A 189 13.10 7.95 -6.45
N LEU A 190 13.87 6.87 -6.28
CA LEU A 190 13.80 5.65 -7.08
C LEU A 190 12.59 4.79 -6.72
N ASP A 191 12.00 4.19 -7.75
CA ASP A 191 10.83 3.31 -7.70
C ASP A 191 11.01 2.13 -8.69
N GLN A 192 10.19 1.11 -8.57
CA GLN A 192 10.03 0.14 -9.65
C GLN A 192 9.39 0.82 -10.87
N ILE A 193 9.56 0.25 -12.07
CA ILE A 193 8.96 0.85 -13.28
C ILE A 193 7.45 0.60 -13.42
N VAL A 194 6.93 -0.37 -12.65
CA VAL A 194 5.49 -0.55 -12.46
C VAL A 194 5.22 -0.73 -10.96
N ALA A 195 4.51 0.20 -10.33
CA ALA A 195 4.13 0.10 -8.93
C ALA A 195 2.84 0.86 -8.59
N GLY A 196 1.89 0.19 -7.92
CA GLY A 196 0.61 0.83 -7.61
C GLY A 196 -0.16 0.23 -6.45
N GLY A 197 -1.04 1.03 -5.88
CA GLY A 197 -2.00 0.60 -4.86
C GLY A 197 -3.15 -0.16 -5.51
N MET A 198 -3.67 -1.17 -4.83
CA MET A 198 -4.85 -1.89 -5.32
C MET A 198 -6.11 -1.01 -5.17
N ASP A 199 -6.89 -0.93 -6.23
CA ASP A 199 -8.16 -0.21 -6.24
C ASP A 199 -9.32 -1.08 -5.75
N PRO A 200 -10.43 -0.47 -5.29
CA PRO A 200 -11.66 -1.20 -4.96
C PRO A 200 -12.16 -2.10 -6.10
N GLU A 201 -11.89 -1.72 -7.36
CA GLU A 201 -12.34 -2.40 -8.56
C GLU A 201 -11.42 -3.56 -9.01
N ASP A 202 -10.23 -3.71 -8.42
CA ASP A 202 -9.25 -4.77 -8.75
C ASP A 202 -9.62 -6.14 -8.15
N ARG A 203 -10.85 -6.59 -8.43
CA ARG A 203 -11.47 -7.75 -7.78
C ARG A 203 -12.23 -8.64 -8.74
N ASP A 204 -12.24 -9.93 -8.44
CA ASP A 204 -13.16 -10.91 -9.01
C ASP A 204 -14.10 -11.39 -7.90
N HIS A 205 -15.36 -10.94 -7.96
CA HIS A 205 -16.30 -11.05 -6.85
C HIS A 205 -15.68 -10.53 -5.53
N GLU A 206 -15.64 -11.35 -4.47
CA GLU A 206 -15.10 -10.96 -3.15
C GLU A 206 -13.56 -11.12 -3.04
N LEU A 207 -12.90 -11.56 -4.11
CA LEU A 207 -11.45 -11.85 -4.13
C LEU A 207 -10.68 -10.71 -4.78
N LEU A 208 -9.68 -10.20 -4.07
CA LEU A 208 -8.71 -9.24 -4.61
C LEU A 208 -7.80 -9.94 -5.62
N VAL A 209 -7.61 -9.30 -6.78
CA VAL A 209 -6.83 -9.83 -7.91
C VAL A 209 -5.67 -8.88 -8.19
N PRO A 210 -4.50 -9.06 -7.54
CA PRO A 210 -3.34 -8.17 -7.71
C PRO A 210 -2.86 -8.04 -9.16
N LEU A 211 -3.07 -9.08 -9.98
CA LEU A 211 -2.72 -9.05 -11.40
C LEU A 211 -3.48 -7.96 -12.16
N ARG A 212 -4.71 -7.61 -11.76
CA ARG A 212 -5.49 -6.53 -12.41
C ARG A 212 -4.89 -5.16 -12.12
N THR A 213 -4.48 -4.92 -10.87
CA THR A 213 -3.69 -3.74 -10.51
C THR A 213 -2.41 -3.68 -11.34
N LEU A 214 -1.66 -4.79 -11.44
CA LEU A 214 -0.43 -4.84 -12.23
C LEU A 214 -0.70 -4.53 -13.72
N ILE A 215 -1.78 -5.05 -14.30
CA ILE A 215 -2.18 -4.78 -15.69
C ILE A 215 -2.49 -3.28 -15.88
N ARG A 216 -3.24 -2.67 -14.96
CA ARG A 216 -3.61 -1.25 -15.02
C ARG A 216 -2.38 -0.36 -14.91
N GLU A 217 -1.58 -0.54 -13.87
CA GLU A 217 -0.38 0.26 -13.62
C GLU A 217 0.67 0.07 -14.74
N ALA A 218 0.86 -1.17 -15.24
CA ALA A 218 1.80 -1.40 -16.33
C ALA A 218 1.42 -0.67 -17.61
N ARG A 219 0.11 -0.53 -17.88
CA ARG A 219 -0.41 0.25 -19.00
C ARG A 219 -0.24 1.74 -18.77
N GLU A 220 -0.56 2.24 -17.58
CA GLU A 220 -0.51 3.66 -17.23
C GLU A 220 0.94 4.17 -17.19
N GLU A 221 1.82 3.47 -16.47
CA GLU A 221 3.17 3.94 -16.15
C GLU A 221 4.18 3.77 -17.29
N VAL A 222 4.10 2.67 -18.05
CA VAL A 222 5.10 2.32 -19.09
C VAL A 222 4.49 1.77 -20.39
N GLY A 223 3.17 1.81 -20.53
CA GLY A 223 2.46 1.41 -21.75
C GLY A 223 2.51 -0.09 -22.06
N LEU A 224 2.84 -0.94 -21.08
CA LEU A 224 2.89 -2.40 -21.28
C LEU A 224 1.49 -3.02 -21.27
N GLU A 225 1.31 -4.05 -22.08
CA GLU A 225 0.11 -4.89 -22.08
C GLU A 225 0.42 -6.23 -21.42
N ILE A 226 -0.39 -6.66 -20.45
CA ILE A 226 -0.24 -7.96 -19.79
C ILE A 226 -1.51 -8.77 -20.04
N ASP A 227 -1.37 -9.98 -20.58
CA ASP A 227 -2.48 -10.91 -20.77
C ASP A 227 -2.84 -11.57 -19.44
N GLU A 228 -4.07 -11.38 -18.94
CA GLU A 228 -4.48 -11.82 -17.60
C GLU A 228 -4.36 -13.35 -17.41
N ARG A 229 -4.57 -14.14 -18.47
CA ARG A 229 -4.58 -15.61 -18.40
C ARG A 229 -3.17 -16.20 -18.48
N THR A 230 -2.41 -15.78 -19.48
CA THR A 230 -1.08 -16.33 -19.80
C THR A 230 0.03 -15.62 -19.04
N ARG A 231 -0.25 -14.40 -18.56
CA ARG A 231 0.69 -13.44 -17.95
C ARG A 231 1.80 -12.97 -18.89
N ALA A 232 1.67 -13.25 -20.19
CA ALA A 232 2.59 -12.77 -21.20
C ALA A 232 2.53 -11.24 -21.26
N VAL A 233 3.70 -10.61 -21.30
CA VAL A 233 3.87 -9.16 -21.32
C VAL A 233 4.28 -8.72 -22.70
N PHE A 234 3.62 -7.69 -23.23
CA PHE A 234 3.80 -7.19 -24.57
C PHE A 234 4.09 -5.70 -24.57
N VAL A 235 4.95 -5.30 -25.49
CA VAL A 235 5.04 -3.91 -25.94
C VAL A 235 3.99 -3.73 -27.04
N PRO A 236 3.14 -2.68 -26.96
CA PRO A 236 2.13 -2.43 -27.97
C PRO A 236 2.78 -2.16 -29.34
N GLY A 237 2.06 -2.51 -30.40
CA GLY A 237 2.49 -2.20 -31.76
C GLY A 237 2.35 -0.70 -32.06
N THR A 238 3.20 -0.20 -32.96
CA THR A 238 3.06 1.13 -33.56
C THR A 238 2.79 0.96 -35.06
N GLU A 239 2.58 2.07 -35.78
CA GLU A 239 2.49 2.04 -37.25
C GLU A 239 3.71 1.39 -37.93
N THR A 240 4.87 1.40 -37.27
CA THR A 240 6.15 0.95 -37.83
C THR A 240 6.73 -0.29 -37.15
N ARG A 241 6.15 -0.76 -36.04
CA ARG A 241 6.66 -1.91 -35.28
C ARG A 241 5.52 -2.83 -34.84
N PRO A 242 5.62 -4.16 -35.02
CA PRO A 242 4.60 -5.07 -34.55
C PRO A 242 4.59 -5.14 -33.03
N ARG A 243 3.43 -5.46 -32.46
CA ARG A 243 3.28 -5.88 -31.07
C ARG A 243 4.24 -7.05 -30.80
N ARG A 244 4.97 -6.99 -29.69
CA ARG A 244 6.01 -7.98 -29.39
C ARG A 244 5.94 -8.42 -27.93
N GLU A 245 5.99 -9.73 -27.72
CA GLU A 245 6.15 -10.33 -26.40
C GLU A 245 7.57 -10.10 -25.88
N ILE A 246 7.70 -9.64 -24.64
CA ILE A 246 8.99 -9.33 -24.00
C ILE A 246 9.28 -10.20 -22.78
N GLY A 247 8.36 -11.08 -22.41
CA GLY A 247 8.53 -12.00 -21.29
C GLY A 247 7.20 -12.30 -20.60
N LYS A 248 7.26 -12.75 -19.35
CA LYS A 248 6.10 -13.13 -18.56
C LYS A 248 6.16 -12.49 -17.17
N ALA A 249 5.08 -11.87 -16.73
CA ALA A 249 4.95 -11.36 -15.38
C ALA A 249 4.65 -12.53 -14.43
N VAL A 250 5.59 -12.83 -13.53
CA VAL A 250 5.46 -13.92 -12.57
C VAL A 250 5.34 -13.34 -11.18
N ARG A 251 4.29 -13.73 -10.45
CA ARG A 251 4.16 -13.40 -9.03
C ARG A 251 5.15 -14.28 -8.25
N ILE A 252 6.10 -13.67 -7.56
CA ILE A 252 7.16 -14.42 -6.88
C ILE A 252 7.05 -14.33 -5.35
N SER A 253 6.65 -13.17 -4.83
CA SER A 253 6.84 -12.88 -3.41
C SER A 253 5.89 -11.80 -2.91
N HIS A 254 6.07 -11.41 -1.66
CA HIS A 254 5.53 -10.20 -1.06
C HIS A 254 6.48 -9.71 0.04
N ILE A 255 6.36 -8.44 0.38
CA ILE A 255 6.91 -7.85 1.61
C ILE A 255 5.77 -7.34 2.49
N THR A 256 6.04 -7.25 3.79
CA THR A 256 5.23 -6.44 4.72
C THR A 256 6.09 -5.32 5.28
N PHE A 257 5.47 -4.23 5.68
CA PHE A 257 6.19 -3.12 6.32
C PHE A 257 5.25 -2.27 7.16
N PHE A 258 5.82 -1.46 8.04
CA PHE A 258 5.08 -0.44 8.79
C PHE A 258 5.87 0.86 8.81
N ASP A 259 5.51 1.76 7.90
CA ASP A 259 6.15 3.07 7.78
C ASP A 259 5.41 4.15 8.60
N LYS A 260 6.16 5.15 9.04
CA LYS A 260 5.66 6.47 9.38
C LYS A 260 6.26 7.47 8.41
N LYS A 261 5.41 8.07 7.58
CA LYS A 261 5.80 9.01 6.54
C LYS A 261 6.58 10.20 7.12
N ASP A 262 7.74 10.45 6.55
CA ASP A 262 8.64 11.54 6.92
C ASP A 262 8.42 12.77 5.99
N PRO A 263 9.07 13.92 6.23
CA PRO A 263 8.86 15.13 5.43
C PRO A 263 9.10 14.93 3.92
N ARG A 264 9.92 13.94 3.51
CA ARG A 264 10.23 13.66 2.10
C ARG A 264 9.01 13.12 1.35
N THR A 265 7.94 12.75 2.05
CA THR A 265 6.67 12.31 1.43
C THR A 265 5.85 13.45 0.83
N GLY A 266 6.21 14.70 1.13
CA GLY A 266 5.46 15.91 0.78
C GLY A 266 4.56 16.40 1.93
N GLU A 267 4.33 17.72 1.99
CA GLU A 267 3.66 18.41 3.10
C GLU A 267 2.25 17.87 3.42
N LEU A 268 1.57 17.25 2.44
CA LEU A 268 0.21 16.75 2.60
C LEU A 268 0.11 15.42 3.37
N ASN A 269 1.22 14.68 3.47
CA ASN A 269 1.22 13.29 3.92
C ASN A 269 2.17 13.00 5.09
N GLU A 270 2.81 14.03 5.64
CA GLU A 270 3.73 13.88 6.75
C GLU A 270 3.03 13.26 7.99
N HIS A 271 3.77 12.44 8.73
CA HIS A 271 3.34 11.75 9.96
C HIS A 271 2.26 10.69 9.79
N GLN A 272 1.68 10.54 8.60
CA GLN A 272 0.78 9.44 8.30
C GLN A 272 1.48 8.10 8.50
N LEU A 273 0.71 7.13 8.99
CA LEU A 273 1.13 5.75 9.11
C LEU A 273 0.84 4.98 7.82
N GLU A 274 1.69 4.03 7.50
CA GLU A 274 1.49 3.13 6.37
C GLU A 274 1.90 1.70 6.75
N PRO A 275 1.02 0.94 7.40
CA PRO A 275 1.12 -0.51 7.39
C PRO A 275 0.81 -1.00 5.98
N GLY A 276 1.64 -1.89 5.44
CA GLY A 276 1.50 -2.27 4.04
C GLY A 276 1.92 -3.70 3.71
N VAL A 277 1.26 -4.23 2.68
CA VAL A 277 1.67 -5.40 1.91
C VAL A 277 2.01 -4.94 0.50
N ARG A 278 3.16 -5.35 -0.03
CA ARG A 278 3.47 -5.21 -1.47
C ARG A 278 3.69 -6.57 -2.09
N ILE A 279 2.93 -6.85 -3.15
CA ILE A 279 2.96 -8.11 -3.88
C ILE A 279 3.93 -7.93 -5.04
N ILE A 280 4.91 -8.81 -5.11
CA ILE A 280 6.05 -8.64 -6.00
C ILE A 280 5.88 -9.56 -7.20
N TYR A 281 5.97 -8.94 -8.37
CA TYR A 281 6.08 -9.58 -9.66
C TYR A 281 7.46 -9.36 -10.24
N ASP A 282 7.95 -10.33 -10.99
CA ASP A 282 9.16 -10.21 -11.80
C ASP A 282 8.80 -10.35 -13.28
N LEU A 283 9.51 -9.61 -14.11
CA LEU A 283 9.56 -9.78 -15.56
C LEU A 283 11.03 -9.85 -15.98
N GLU A 284 11.49 -11.08 -16.24
CA GLU A 284 12.76 -11.29 -16.93
C GLU A 284 12.54 -11.10 -18.44
N LEU A 285 13.28 -10.17 -19.02
CA LEU A 285 13.14 -9.83 -20.43
C LEU A 285 13.74 -10.93 -21.32
N THR A 286 12.93 -11.45 -22.24
CA THR A 286 13.33 -12.44 -23.25
C THR A 286 13.77 -11.81 -24.57
N SER A 287 13.57 -10.50 -24.72
CA SER A 287 14.02 -9.71 -25.86
C SER A 287 14.37 -8.30 -25.45
N GLU A 288 15.16 -7.61 -26.28
CA GLU A 288 15.63 -6.25 -25.99
C GLU A 288 14.46 -5.27 -25.85
N TYR A 289 14.33 -4.66 -24.68
CA TYR A 289 13.31 -3.66 -24.37
C TYR A 289 13.89 -2.53 -23.54
N TYR A 290 13.53 -1.30 -23.89
CA TYR A 290 13.91 -0.09 -23.17
C TYR A 290 12.61 0.64 -22.77
N PRO A 291 12.13 0.48 -21.53
CA PRO A 291 10.93 1.16 -21.05
C PRO A 291 11.07 2.67 -21.17
N GLN A 292 9.95 3.32 -21.42
CA GLN A 292 9.81 4.77 -21.43
C GLN A 292 8.65 5.15 -20.53
N PRO A 293 8.72 6.29 -19.81
CA PRO A 293 7.58 6.81 -19.08
C PRO A 293 6.37 7.00 -20.01
N ASN A 294 5.19 6.60 -19.53
CA ASN A 294 3.92 6.81 -20.20
C ASN A 294 2.97 7.72 -19.39
N GLU A 295 3.43 8.24 -18.25
CA GLU A 295 2.70 9.21 -17.45
C GLU A 295 3.63 10.28 -16.84
N PRO A 296 3.09 11.44 -16.40
CA PRO A 296 3.88 12.54 -15.84
C PRO A 296 4.54 12.26 -14.48
N SER A 297 4.10 11.21 -13.77
CA SER A 297 4.58 10.89 -12.42
C SER A 297 5.98 10.24 -12.41
N ILE A 298 6.46 9.82 -13.59
CA ILE A 298 7.79 9.23 -13.80
C ILE A 298 8.62 10.20 -14.63
N ASP A 299 9.72 10.69 -14.05
CA ASP A 299 10.66 11.61 -14.72
C ASP A 299 11.52 10.88 -15.75
N SER A 300 12.11 9.76 -15.34
CA SER A 300 13.03 9.00 -16.16
C SER A 300 13.07 7.53 -15.76
N ILE A 301 13.45 6.67 -16.71
CA ILE A 301 13.68 5.25 -16.45
C ILE A 301 15.10 4.92 -16.87
N MET A 302 15.84 4.23 -16.01
CA MET A 302 17.24 3.91 -16.18
C MET A 302 17.52 2.44 -15.91
N ALA A 303 18.51 1.90 -16.61
CA ALA A 303 19.04 0.57 -16.37
C ALA A 303 20.21 0.67 -15.38
N MET A 304 20.14 -0.10 -14.30
CA MET A 304 21.17 -0.18 -13.26
C MET A 304 21.78 -1.58 -13.19
N ASP A 305 23.08 -1.66 -12.96
CA ASP A 305 23.74 -2.91 -12.57
C ASP A 305 23.56 -3.19 -11.07
N VAL A 306 23.97 -4.38 -10.63
CA VAL A 306 23.86 -4.79 -9.21
C VAL A 306 24.62 -3.86 -8.27
N SER A 307 25.79 -3.37 -8.68
CA SER A 307 26.63 -2.51 -7.85
C SER A 307 25.95 -1.16 -7.63
N GLN A 308 25.42 -0.56 -8.70
CA GLN A 308 24.66 0.68 -8.66
C GLN A 308 23.40 0.55 -7.80
N VAL A 309 22.66 -0.56 -7.91
CA VAL A 309 21.46 -0.80 -7.08
C VAL A 309 21.83 -0.94 -5.60
N LYS A 310 22.91 -1.66 -5.28
CA LYS A 310 23.38 -1.76 -3.90
C LYS A 310 23.80 -0.41 -3.36
N GLU A 311 24.59 0.34 -4.12
CA GLU A 311 25.03 1.69 -3.78
C GLU A 311 23.83 2.60 -3.45
N SER A 312 22.83 2.65 -4.32
CA SER A 312 21.64 3.47 -4.09
C SER A 312 20.82 3.01 -2.88
N LEU A 313 20.67 1.69 -2.64
CA LEU A 313 19.99 1.19 -1.45
C LEU A 313 20.72 1.51 -0.14
N SER A 314 22.04 1.70 -0.18
CA SER A 314 22.80 2.10 1.01
C SER A 314 22.65 3.57 1.38
N GLN A 315 22.14 4.38 0.45
CA GLN A 315 21.92 5.81 0.64
C GLN A 315 20.48 6.05 1.10
N GLU A 316 20.31 6.53 2.34
CA GLU A 316 18.99 6.85 2.87
C GLU A 316 18.32 7.94 2.02
N GLY A 317 17.07 7.72 1.63
CA GLY A 317 16.29 8.69 0.86
C GLY A 317 16.50 8.64 -0.66
N GLU A 318 17.35 7.75 -1.18
CA GLU A 318 17.44 7.53 -2.63
C GLU A 318 16.25 6.73 -3.16
N TRP A 319 15.78 5.73 -2.41
CA TRP A 319 14.60 4.95 -2.76
C TRP A 319 13.38 5.39 -1.96
N LYS A 320 12.22 5.38 -2.60
CA LYS A 320 10.95 5.41 -1.86
C LYS A 320 10.92 4.19 -0.91
N PRO A 321 10.49 4.34 0.35
CA PRO A 321 10.81 3.35 1.39
C PRO A 321 10.40 1.91 1.04
N ASN A 322 9.14 1.68 0.65
CA ASN A 322 8.67 0.35 0.27
C ASN A 322 9.29 -0.17 -1.04
N CYS A 323 9.65 0.69 -1.97
CA CYS A 323 10.33 0.34 -3.21
C CYS A 323 11.76 -0.16 -2.95
N GLY A 324 12.45 0.45 -1.98
CA GLY A 324 13.74 -0.01 -1.48
C GLY A 324 13.66 -1.41 -0.86
N LEU A 325 12.60 -1.70 -0.09
CA LEU A 325 12.35 -3.05 0.43
C LEU A 325 12.10 -4.07 -0.69
N VAL A 326 11.30 -3.73 -1.71
CA VAL A 326 11.05 -4.61 -2.86
C VAL A 326 12.36 -4.93 -3.60
N MET A 327 13.22 -3.93 -3.80
CA MET A 327 14.51 -4.13 -4.46
C MET A 327 15.48 -4.95 -3.59
N LEU A 328 15.50 -4.72 -2.27
CA LEU A 328 16.29 -5.54 -1.36
C LEU A 328 15.82 -7.01 -1.34
N GLU A 329 14.50 -7.25 -1.38
CA GLU A 329 13.91 -8.58 -1.53
C GLU A 329 14.38 -9.28 -2.81
N PHE A 330 14.39 -8.55 -3.92
CA PHE A 330 14.92 -9.04 -5.20
C PHE A 330 16.39 -9.46 -5.06
N LEU A 331 17.25 -8.61 -4.50
CA LEU A 331 18.66 -8.92 -4.30
C LEU A 331 18.87 -10.17 -3.42
N VAL A 332 18.08 -10.32 -2.35
CA VAL A 332 18.13 -11.48 -1.46
C VAL A 332 17.74 -12.76 -2.20
N ARG A 333 16.60 -12.74 -2.90
CA ARG A 333 16.07 -13.90 -3.62
C ARG A 333 16.98 -14.37 -4.75
N HIS A 334 17.65 -13.44 -5.41
CA HIS A 334 18.65 -13.74 -6.45
C HIS A 334 20.06 -14.03 -5.90
N GLN A 335 20.23 -14.20 -4.58
CA GLN A 335 21.51 -14.48 -3.91
C GLN A 335 22.58 -13.39 -4.09
N LEU A 336 22.18 -12.20 -4.53
CA LEU A 336 23.04 -11.03 -4.64
C LEU A 336 23.31 -10.41 -3.26
N VAL A 337 22.39 -10.60 -2.30
CA VAL A 337 22.55 -10.32 -0.87
C VAL A 337 22.30 -11.61 -0.09
N ASN A 338 23.27 -12.04 0.71
CA ASN A 338 23.22 -13.30 1.44
C ASN A 338 24.11 -13.24 2.71
N MET A 339 24.07 -14.30 3.53
CA MET A 339 24.82 -14.39 4.79
C MET A 339 26.34 -14.19 4.65
N ASN A 340 26.91 -14.43 3.47
CA ASN A 340 28.35 -14.29 3.23
C ASN A 340 28.75 -12.86 2.85
N ASN A 341 27.80 -12.00 2.47
CA ASN A 341 28.11 -10.67 1.94
C ASN A 341 27.35 -9.51 2.61
N ASP A 342 26.47 -9.78 3.58
CA ASP A 342 25.84 -8.77 4.44
C ASP A 342 25.84 -9.21 5.91
N ARG A 343 26.47 -8.43 6.78
CA ARG A 343 26.62 -8.76 8.21
C ARG A 343 25.31 -8.76 9.00
N HIS A 344 24.24 -8.16 8.46
CA HIS A 344 22.92 -8.10 9.09
C HIS A 344 21.88 -8.89 8.30
N TYR A 345 22.30 -9.89 7.53
CA TYR A 345 21.41 -10.70 6.70
C TYR A 345 20.18 -11.23 7.46
N ASP A 346 20.36 -11.75 8.68
CA ASP A 346 19.23 -12.26 9.48
C ASP A 346 18.19 -11.16 9.79
N ARG A 347 18.65 -9.96 10.16
CA ARG A 347 17.76 -8.82 10.41
C ARG A 347 17.12 -8.28 9.14
N ILE A 348 17.79 -8.40 7.99
CA ILE A 348 17.20 -8.10 6.68
C ILE A 348 16.06 -9.05 6.40
N MET A 349 16.24 -10.36 6.61
CA MET A 349 15.21 -11.37 6.39
C MET A 349 13.98 -11.13 7.27
N GLU A 350 14.18 -10.81 8.55
CA GLU A 350 13.12 -10.43 9.49
C GLU A 350 12.42 -9.14 9.05
N GLY A 351 13.19 -8.12 8.67
CA GLY A 351 12.70 -6.79 8.30
C GLY A 351 12.03 -6.68 6.94
N LEU A 352 12.21 -7.66 6.05
CA LEU A 352 11.47 -7.73 4.78
C LEU A 352 10.02 -8.16 4.98
N ARG A 353 9.72 -8.86 6.09
CA ARG A 353 8.38 -9.35 6.41
C ARG A 353 8.05 -9.27 7.91
N PRO A 354 8.19 -8.10 8.56
CA PRO A 354 7.79 -7.93 9.95
C PRO A 354 6.32 -8.27 10.13
N HIS A 355 5.99 -8.77 11.32
CA HIS A 355 4.60 -8.98 11.69
C HIS A 355 3.84 -7.64 11.66
N ILE A 356 2.70 -7.63 10.99
CA ILE A 356 1.73 -6.54 11.06
C ILE A 356 0.40 -7.08 11.59
N PRO A 357 -0.27 -6.36 12.50
CA PRO A 357 -1.45 -6.81 13.25
C PRO A 357 -2.75 -6.72 12.45
N PHE A 358 -2.72 -7.15 11.18
CA PHE A 358 -3.87 -7.20 10.29
C PHE A 358 -4.09 -8.62 9.79
N GLN A 359 -5.26 -9.19 10.07
CA GLN A 359 -5.58 -10.56 9.66
C GLN A 359 -5.53 -10.72 8.13
N PHE A 360 -5.97 -9.71 7.38
CA PHE A 360 -5.93 -9.72 5.92
C PHE A 360 -4.51 -9.89 5.35
N ALA A 361 -3.48 -9.35 6.01
CA ALA A 361 -2.10 -9.47 5.56
C ALA A 361 -1.60 -10.93 5.58
N ASN A 362 -2.16 -11.78 6.45
CA ASN A 362 -1.78 -13.19 6.56
C ASN A 362 -2.14 -14.00 5.31
N CYS A 363 -3.13 -13.55 4.51
CA CYS A 363 -3.53 -14.19 3.25
C CYS A 363 -2.37 -14.36 2.25
N TRP A 364 -1.28 -13.60 2.43
CA TRP A 364 -0.14 -13.57 1.54
C TRP A 364 1.07 -14.36 2.03
N ARG A 365 1.12 -14.73 3.32
CA ARG A 365 2.23 -15.54 3.87
C ARG A 365 2.27 -16.96 3.32
N ASP A 366 1.10 -17.57 3.12
CA ASP A 366 1.00 -19.01 2.83
C ASP A 366 0.73 -19.33 1.34
N ARG A 367 0.59 -18.31 0.48
CA ARG A 367 0.15 -18.46 -0.92
C ARG A 367 1.22 -18.14 -1.97
N ILE A 368 2.45 -18.61 -1.76
CA ILE A 368 3.44 -18.73 -2.84
C ILE A 368 3.41 -20.19 -3.30
N SER A 369 2.44 -20.52 -4.14
CA SER A 369 2.36 -21.83 -4.78
C SER A 369 1.87 -21.62 -6.21
N GLY A 370 2.80 -21.82 -7.17
CA GLY A 370 2.59 -22.11 -8.60
C GLY A 370 1.68 -21.19 -9.40
#